data_AF-A0A501XAH5-F1
#
_entry.id   AF-A0A501XAH5-F1
#
_cell.length_a   1.000
_cell.length_b   1.000
_cell.length_c   1.000
_cell.angle_alpha   90.00
_cell.angle_beta   90.00
_cell.angle_gamma   90.00
#
_symmetry.space_group_name_H-M   'P 1'
#
loop_
_entity.id
_entity.type
_entity.pdbx_description
1 polymer ?
#
loop_
_entity_poly.entity_id
_entity_poly.type
_entity_poly.pdbx_seq_one_letter_code
_entity_poly.pdbx_strand_id
1 'polypeptide(L)'
;MKRILAENKLVELHMNLACWVDVSNLPNEIPNELFNKEKLTKLKALFDAVKKKLYDTFVNSLPEEIQKMYKHIFIDKNGNNTCWKEFYCSKSTYYRNLKKLFLCLTWLWK
;
A
#
# COMPACT_ATOMS: atom_id res chain seq x y z
N MET A 1 -27.07 -3.89 17.24
CA MET A 1 -26.89 -5.16 16.51
C MET A 1 -26.67 -5.00 15.00
N LYS A 2 -27.40 -4.13 14.27
CA LYS A 2 -27.20 -3.96 12.80
C LYS A 2 -25.80 -3.43 12.37
N ARG A 3 -25.09 -2.65 13.21
CA ARG A 3 -23.73 -2.16 12.90
C ARG A 3 -22.66 -3.25 12.93
N ILE A 4 -22.69 -4.14 13.91
CA ILE A 4 -21.72 -5.24 14.06
C ILE A 4 -21.82 -6.22 12.88
N LEU A 5 -23.04 -6.44 12.38
CA LEU A 5 -23.26 -7.28 11.20
C LEU A 5 -22.68 -6.67 9.89
N ALA A 6 -22.64 -5.33 9.80
CA ALA A 6 -22.07 -4.63 8.65
C ALA A 6 -20.54 -4.62 8.71
N GLU A 7 -19.95 -4.49 9.90
CA GLU A 7 -18.50 -4.56 10.11
C GLU A 7 -17.96 -5.97 9.81
N ASN A 8 -18.66 -7.02 10.23
CA ASN A 8 -18.27 -8.41 9.93
C ASN A 8 -18.34 -8.72 8.42
N LYS A 9 -19.37 -8.24 7.71
CA LYS A 9 -19.45 -8.37 6.24
C LYS A 9 -18.32 -7.62 5.51
N LEU A 10 -17.84 -6.51 6.07
CA LEU A 10 -16.76 -5.72 5.48
C LEU A 10 -15.41 -6.41 5.67
N VAL A 11 -15.19 -7.06 6.82
CA VAL A 11 -14.03 -7.92 7.07
C VAL A 11 -14.03 -9.15 6.17
N GLU A 12 -15.19 -9.76 5.95
CA GLU A 12 -15.36 -10.94 5.07
C GLU A 12 -15.16 -10.58 3.58
N LEU A 13 -15.59 -9.38 3.15
CA LEU A 13 -15.28 -8.82 1.83
C LEU A 13 -13.79 -8.49 1.67
N HIS A 14 -13.12 -7.99 2.72
CA HIS A 14 -11.68 -7.76 2.72
C HIS A 14 -10.89 -9.07 2.68
N MET A 15 -11.36 -10.14 3.33
CA MET A 15 -10.74 -11.47 3.24
C MET A 15 -10.96 -12.13 1.87
N ASN A 16 -12.12 -11.94 1.23
CA ASN A 16 -12.34 -12.44 -0.13
C ASN A 16 -11.59 -11.62 -1.20
N LEU A 17 -11.29 -10.34 -0.95
CA LEU A 17 -10.33 -9.57 -1.74
C LEU A 17 -8.86 -9.99 -1.52
N ALA A 18 -8.58 -10.88 -0.56
CA ALA A 18 -7.27 -11.53 -0.42
C ALA A 18 -7.13 -12.79 -1.30
N CYS A 19 -8.16 -13.17 -2.08
CA CYS A 19 -8.08 -14.20 -3.11
C CYS A 19 -7.43 -13.72 -4.43
N TRP A 20 -6.92 -12.49 -4.47
CA TRP A 20 -5.91 -12.15 -5.48
C TRP A 20 -4.72 -13.04 -5.20
N VAL A 21 -4.41 -13.95 -6.13
CA VAL A 21 -3.21 -14.79 -6.16
C VAL A 21 -2.09 -14.06 -5.43
N ASP A 22 -1.65 -14.62 -4.31
CA ASP A 22 -0.65 -14.04 -3.43
C ASP A 22 0.61 -13.75 -4.25
N VAL A 23 0.69 -12.53 -4.81
CA VAL A 23 1.72 -12.11 -5.78
C VAL A 23 3.10 -12.16 -5.11
N SER A 24 3.13 -12.13 -3.78
CA SER A 24 4.29 -12.35 -2.92
C SER A 24 4.93 -13.73 -3.08
N ASN A 25 4.14 -14.73 -3.51
CA ASN A 25 4.55 -16.14 -3.63
C ASN A 25 4.75 -16.58 -5.09
N LEU A 26 4.62 -15.67 -6.06
CA LEU A 26 5.02 -15.97 -7.44
C LEU A 26 6.55 -16.05 -7.51
N PRO A 27 7.11 -17.09 -8.14
CA PRO A 27 8.55 -17.18 -8.33
C PRO A 27 9.03 -15.91 -9.06
N ASN A 28 10.08 -15.27 -8.52
CA ASN A 28 10.72 -14.13 -9.17
C ASN A 28 11.33 -14.48 -10.54
N GLU A 29 11.44 -15.77 -10.82
CA GLU A 29 11.99 -16.34 -12.04
C GLU A 29 10.88 -16.67 -13.03
N ILE A 30 11.05 -16.22 -14.27
CA ILE A 30 10.17 -16.52 -15.39
C ILE A 30 10.28 -18.03 -15.67
N PRO A 31 9.17 -18.81 -15.63
CA PRO A 31 9.16 -20.22 -15.95
C PRO A 31 9.97 -20.53 -17.22
N ASN A 32 10.76 -21.60 -17.18
CA ASN A 32 11.65 -21.96 -18.29
C ASN A 32 10.91 -22.30 -19.58
N GLU A 33 9.61 -22.61 -19.50
CA GLU A 33 8.77 -22.90 -20.67
C GLU A 33 8.31 -21.64 -21.44
N LEU A 34 8.56 -20.43 -20.94
CA LEU A 34 8.13 -19.20 -21.60
C LEU A 34 9.13 -18.74 -22.68
N PHE A 35 8.63 -18.62 -23.91
CA PHE A 35 9.37 -18.03 -25.02
C PHE A 35 9.52 -16.50 -24.85
N ASN A 36 10.60 -15.91 -25.39
CA ASN A 36 10.88 -14.46 -25.36
C ASN A 36 11.08 -13.83 -23.97
N LYS A 37 11.82 -14.50 -23.08
CA LYS A 37 12.17 -13.99 -21.73
C LYS A 37 12.68 -12.55 -21.72
N GLU A 38 13.50 -12.15 -22.70
CA GLU A 38 14.04 -10.79 -22.78
C GLU A 38 12.94 -9.71 -22.94
N LYS A 39 11.92 -9.99 -23.76
CA LYS A 39 10.77 -9.07 -23.94
C LYS A 39 9.94 -8.99 -22.66
N LEU A 40 9.77 -10.12 -21.97
CA LEU A 40 9.04 -10.17 -20.70
C LEU A 40 9.79 -9.41 -19.59
N THR A 41 11.11 -9.54 -19.51
CA THR A 41 11.92 -8.76 -18.56
C THR A 41 11.84 -7.26 -18.84
N LYS A 42 11.89 -6.85 -20.11
CA LYS A 42 11.69 -5.44 -20.52
C LYS A 42 10.30 -4.94 -20.13
N LEU A 43 9.26 -5.75 -20.35
CA LEU A 43 7.89 -5.39 -19.97
C LEU A 43 7.73 -5.27 -18.45
N LYS A 44 8.31 -6.18 -17.68
CA LYS A 44 8.34 -6.12 -16.21
C LYS A 44 9.04 -4.84 -15.74
N ALA A 45 10.21 -4.52 -16.30
CA ALA A 45 10.94 -3.30 -15.97
C ALA A 45 10.14 -2.03 -16.28
N LEU A 46 9.43 -1.98 -17.42
CA LEU A 46 8.53 -0.89 -17.75
C LEU A 46 7.37 -0.77 -16.75
N PHE A 47 6.77 -1.89 -16.37
CA PHE A 47 5.70 -1.92 -15.38
C PHE A 47 6.18 -1.41 -14.02
N ASP A 48 7.35 -1.86 -13.57
CA ASP A 48 7.95 -1.42 -12.31
C ASP A 48 8.29 0.08 -12.34
N ALA A 49 8.77 0.59 -13.49
CA ALA A 49 9.04 2.02 -13.66
C ALA A 49 7.76 2.88 -13.60
N VAL A 50 6.69 2.44 -14.26
CA VAL A 50 5.39 3.12 -14.21
C VAL A 50 4.81 3.07 -12.80
N LYS A 51 4.85 1.89 -12.16
CA LYS A 51 4.42 1.68 -10.78
C LYS A 51 5.14 2.62 -9.82
N LYS A 52 6.47 2.71 -9.91
CA LYS A 52 7.28 3.63 -9.11
C LYS A 52 6.86 5.09 -9.33
N LYS A 53 6.73 5.53 -10.58
CA LYS A 53 6.32 6.90 -10.91
C LYS A 53 4.93 7.24 -10.36
N LEU A 54 4.01 6.27 -10.38
CA LEU A 54 2.67 6.43 -9.85
C LEU A 54 2.69 6.60 -8.33
N TYR A 55 3.48 5.80 -7.60
CA TYR A 55 3.68 6.00 -6.16
C TYR A 55 4.34 7.33 -5.83
N ASP A 56 5.39 7.71 -6.56
CA ASP A 56 6.07 9.00 -6.32
C ASP A 56 5.10 10.17 -6.54
N THR A 57 4.29 10.11 -7.60
CA THR A 57 3.26 11.13 -7.87
C THR A 57 2.19 11.16 -6.79
N PHE A 58 1.72 9.98 -6.36
CA PHE A 58 0.75 9.85 -5.27
C PHE A 58 1.29 10.49 -3.98
N VAL A 59 2.50 10.11 -3.55
CA VAL A 59 3.11 10.65 -2.33
C VAL A 59 3.27 12.17 -2.44
N ASN A 60 3.78 12.67 -3.56
CA ASN A 60 3.97 14.11 -3.77
C ASN A 60 2.66 14.92 -3.80
N SER A 61 1.54 14.28 -4.11
CA SER A 61 0.21 14.91 -4.07
C SER A 61 -0.39 15.03 -2.66
N LEU A 62 0.16 14.32 -1.67
CA LEU A 62 -0.34 14.36 -0.30
C LEU A 62 0.14 15.63 0.43
N PRO A 63 -0.59 16.12 1.44
CA PRO A 63 -0.09 17.16 2.35
C PRO A 63 1.21 16.75 3.04
N GLU A 64 2.09 17.71 3.32
CA GLU A 64 3.44 17.46 3.84
C GLU A 64 3.44 16.61 5.13
N GLU A 65 2.48 16.83 6.04
CA GLU A 65 2.42 16.03 7.28
C GLU A 65 2.08 14.57 7.00
N ILE A 66 1.21 14.32 6.02
CA ILE A 66 0.81 12.98 5.60
C ILE A 66 1.96 12.31 4.82
N GLN A 67 2.70 13.06 4.01
CA GLN A 67 3.90 12.56 3.33
C GLN A 67 4.95 12.07 4.33
N LYS A 68 5.22 12.85 5.38
CA LYS A 68 6.16 12.47 6.44
C LYS A 68 5.71 11.18 7.14
N MET A 69 4.42 11.07 7.45
CA MET A 69 3.85 9.83 8.00
C MET A 69 4.02 8.65 7.04
N TYR A 70 3.75 8.84 5.74
CA TYR A 70 3.92 7.77 4.76
C TYR A 70 5.37 7.29 4.68
N LYS A 71 6.34 8.22 4.56
CA LYS A 71 7.77 7.88 4.51
C LYS A 71 8.20 7.10 5.75
N HIS A 72 7.80 7.58 6.93
CA HIS A 72 8.19 6.95 8.19
C HIS A 72 7.56 5.56 8.43
N ILE A 73 6.33 5.33 7.95
CA ILE A 73 5.63 4.05 8.12
C ILE A 73 6.08 3.01 7.09
N PHE A 74 6.24 3.43 5.82
CA PHE A 74 6.38 2.49 4.70
C PHE A 74 7.79 2.44 4.08
N ILE A 75 8.60 3.49 4.23
CA ILE A 75 9.94 3.57 3.60
C ILE A 75 11.03 3.36 4.65
N ASP A 76 10.96 4.13 5.72
CA ASP A 76 11.87 3.98 6.85
C ASP A 76 11.49 2.66 7.54
N LYS A 77 12.39 1.68 7.50
CA LYS A 77 12.17 0.27 7.91
C LYS A 77 11.88 0.10 9.42
N ASN A 78 11.39 1.12 10.10
CA ASN A 78 11.03 1.11 11.52
C ASN A 78 9.76 0.30 11.80
N GLY A 79 9.04 -0.14 10.77
CA GLY A 79 7.93 -1.09 10.89
C GLY A 79 6.83 -0.59 11.83
N ASN A 80 5.97 -1.51 12.28
CA ASN A 80 4.79 -1.26 13.11
C ASN A 80 5.05 -0.54 14.45
N ASN A 81 6.29 -0.14 14.76
CA ASN A 81 6.68 0.51 16.00
C ASN A 81 6.65 2.05 15.92
N THR A 82 5.85 2.60 15.01
CA THR A 82 5.71 4.05 14.84
C THR A 82 4.98 4.67 16.04
N CYS A 83 5.66 5.52 16.80
CA CYS A 83 5.06 6.22 17.94
C CYS A 83 4.58 7.62 17.54
N TRP A 84 3.34 7.97 17.89
CA TRP A 84 2.77 9.30 17.61
C TRP A 84 3.62 10.46 18.15
N LYS A 85 4.45 10.21 19.18
CA LYS A 85 5.35 11.19 19.80
C LYS A 85 6.39 11.75 18.83
N GLU A 86 6.69 11.02 17.76
CA GLU A 86 7.71 11.41 16.77
C GLU A 86 7.21 12.49 15.78
N PHE A 87 5.90 12.74 15.73
CA PHE A 87 5.27 13.62 14.74
C PHE A 87 4.93 15.01 15.28
N TYR A 88 5.46 15.41 16.43
CA TYR A 88 5.22 16.72 17.09
C TYR A 88 3.74 17.15 17.09
N CYS A 89 2.81 16.20 17.21
CA CYS A 89 1.37 16.47 17.17
C CYS A 89 0.65 15.72 18.30
N SER A 90 -0.59 16.13 18.57
CA SER A 90 -1.41 15.42 19.54
C SER A 90 -1.72 14.00 19.05
N LYS A 91 -1.85 13.06 19.98
CA LYS A 91 -2.26 11.67 19.69
C LYS A 91 -3.53 11.63 18.81
N SER A 92 -4.50 12.50 19.07
CA SER A 92 -5.74 12.55 18.29
C SER A 92 -5.54 13.04 16.85
N THR A 93 -4.69 14.06 16.66
CA THR A 93 -4.32 14.58 15.33
C THR A 93 -3.60 13.51 14.51
N TYR A 94 -2.66 12.79 15.14
CA TYR A 94 -1.93 11.69 14.52
C TYR A 94 -2.90 10.64 13.93
N TYR A 95 -3.84 10.12 14.72
CA TYR A 95 -4.78 9.10 14.22
C TYR A 95 -5.73 9.63 13.15
N ARG A 96 -6.12 10.92 13.19
CA ARG A 96 -6.91 11.53 12.10
C ARG A 96 -6.12 11.56 10.79
N ASN A 97 -4.85 11.94 10.85
CA ASN A 97 -3.98 11.97 9.69
C ASN A 97 -3.67 10.56 9.18
N LEU A 98 -3.47 9.60 10.08
CA LEU A 98 -3.31 8.19 9.74
C LEU A 98 -4.55 7.64 9.02
N LYS A 99 -5.75 7.94 9.52
CA LYS A 99 -7.00 7.56 8.87
C LYS A 99 -7.12 8.17 7.46
N LYS A 100 -6.76 9.45 7.29
CA LYS A 100 -6.71 10.10 5.96
C LYS A 100 -5.75 9.36 5.03
N LEU A 101 -4.56 9.02 5.50
CA LEU A 101 -3.57 8.27 4.73
C LEU A 101 -4.13 6.92 4.26
N PHE A 102 -4.75 6.15 5.15
CA PHE A 102 -5.37 4.87 4.78
C PHE A 102 -6.52 5.03 3.78
N LEU A 103 -7.31 6.09 3.89
CA LEU A 103 -8.36 6.38 2.90
C LEU A 103 -7.75 6.68 1.52
N CYS A 104 -6.68 7.48 1.46
CA CYS A 104 -5.95 7.76 0.22
C CYS A 104 -5.35 6.48 -0.39
N LEU A 105 -4.75 5.62 0.42
CA LEU A 105 -4.21 4.33 -0.03
C LEU A 105 -5.30 3.40 -0.53
N THR A 106 -6.43 3.33 0.18
CA THR A 106 -7.59 2.52 -0.24
C THR A 106 -8.14 3.00 -1.58
N TRP A 107 -8.15 4.32 -1.82
CA TRP A 107 -8.56 4.87 -3.11
C TRP A 107 -7.57 4.53 -4.23
N LEU A 108 -6.26 4.57 -3.95
CA LEU A 108 -5.22 4.24 -4.93
C LEU A 108 -5.25 2.76 -5.36
N TRP A 109 -5.72 1.86 -4.50
CA TRP A 109 -5.73 0.40 -4.72
C TRP A 109 -7.10 -0.14 -5.13
N LYS A 110 -8.12 0.71 -5.22
CA LYS A 110 -9.42 0.37 -5.82
C LYS A 110 -9.36 0.50 -7.33
#